data_AF-W1XTD3-F1
#
_entry.id   AF-W1XTD3-F1
#
_cell.length_a   1.000
_cell.length_b   1.000
_cell.length_c   1.000
_cell.angle_alpha   90.00
_cell.angle_beta   90.00
_cell.angle_gamma   90.00
#
_symmetry.space_group_name_H-M   'P 1'
#
loop_
_entity.id
_entity.type
_entity.pdbx_description
1 polymer ?
#
loop_
_entity_poly.entity_id
_entity_poly.type
_entity_poly.pdbx_seq_one_letter_code
_entity_poly.pdbx_strand_id
1 'polypeptide(L)'
;GHAFQQTIMDTMIRYQRMQGQTPLWQVGTDHAGIATQMVVERKIAAEEGKTRHDYGREAFIDKIWEWKAESGGTITRQMRRLGNSVDWER
;
A
#
# COMPACT_ATOMS: atom_id res chain seq x y z
N GLY A 1 5.15 -13.80 -0.53
CA GLY A 1 4.14 -12.81 -0.98
C GLY A 1 4.82 -11.59 -1.54
N HIS A 2 4.42 -10.37 -1.13
CA HIS A 2 4.88 -9.12 -1.72
C HIS A 2 6.41 -8.98 -1.80
N ALA A 3 7.15 -9.33 -0.75
CA ALA A 3 8.62 -9.27 -0.76
C ALA A 3 9.23 -10.12 -1.90
N PHE A 4 8.72 -11.34 -2.14
CA PHE A 4 9.18 -12.20 -3.23
C PHE A 4 8.94 -11.57 -4.61
N GLN A 5 7.73 -11.05 -4.86
CA GLN A 5 7.40 -10.39 -6.12
C GLN A 5 8.28 -9.13 -6.33
N GLN A 6 8.46 -8.34 -5.27
CA GLN A 6 9.30 -7.15 -5.29
C GLN A 6 10.76 -7.47 -5.56
N THR A 7 11.32 -8.52 -4.95
CA THR A 7 12.70 -8.96 -5.22
C THR A 7 12.89 -9.34 -6.69
N ILE A 8 11.95 -10.07 -7.30
CA ILE A 8 12.06 -10.45 -8.71
C ILE A 8 12.01 -9.21 -9.61
N MET A 9 11.01 -8.34 -9.41
CA MET A 9 10.86 -7.11 -10.19
C MET A 9 12.10 -6.21 -10.05
N ASP A 10 12.61 -6.02 -8.83
CA ASP A 10 13.80 -5.21 -8.57
C ASP A 10 15.04 -5.78 -9.25
N THR A 11 15.22 -7.09 -9.19
CA THR A 11 16.34 -7.78 -9.85
C THR A 11 16.31 -7.53 -11.36
N MET A 12 15.14 -7.65 -12.00
CA MET A 12 15.00 -7.40 -13.43
C MET A 12 15.27 -5.93 -13.79
N ILE A 13 14.75 -4.99 -13.00
CA ILE A 13 14.95 -3.55 -13.23
C ILE A 13 16.44 -3.19 -13.12
N ARG A 14 17.14 -3.69 -12.09
CA ARG A 14 18.58 -3.48 -11.92
C ARG A 14 19.37 -4.10 -13.05
N TYR A 15 19.06 -5.34 -13.42
CA TYR A 15 19.70 -6.04 -14.53
C TYR A 15 19.59 -5.23 -15.83
N GLN A 16 18.39 -4.76 -16.18
CA GLN A 16 18.18 -3.96 -17.39
C GLN A 16 18.95 -2.63 -17.35
N ARG A 17 18.99 -1.93 -16.21
CA ARG A 17 19.82 -0.72 -16.03
C ARG A 17 21.31 -1.03 -16.25
N MET A 18 21.81 -2.15 -15.73
CA MET A 18 23.20 -2.58 -15.91
C MET A 18 23.51 -2.97 -17.37
N GLN A 19 22.52 -3.36 -18.17
CA GLN A 19 22.65 -3.58 -19.61
C GLN A 19 22.56 -2.28 -20.44
N GLY A 20 22.57 -1.11 -19.80
CA GLY A 20 22.50 0.19 -20.48
C GLY A 20 21.09 0.60 -20.93
N GLN A 21 20.04 -0.13 -20.51
CA GLN A 21 18.66 0.23 -20.78
C GLN A 21 18.13 1.25 -19.77
N THR A 22 17.03 1.93 -20.10
CA THR A 22 16.37 2.91 -19.22
C THR A 22 14.98 2.42 -18.75
N PRO A 23 14.91 1.33 -17.95
CA PRO A 23 13.63 0.82 -17.48
C PRO A 23 13.01 1.73 -16.41
N LEU A 24 11.70 1.91 -16.48
CA LEU A 24 10.90 2.60 -15.46
C LEU A 24 10.18 1.57 -14.59
N TRP A 25 10.32 1.72 -13.27
CA TRP A 25 9.46 1.05 -12.31
C TRP A 25 8.73 2.09 -11.47
N GLN A 26 7.51 2.42 -11.89
CA GLN A 26 6.62 3.32 -11.16
C GLN A 26 5.95 2.58 -10.01
N VAL A 27 6.02 3.14 -8.80
CA VAL A 27 5.42 2.57 -7.59
C VAL A 27 3.98 3.04 -7.40
N GLY A 28 3.15 2.21 -6.78
CA GLY A 28 1.78 2.56 -6.42
C GLY A 28 1.16 1.56 -5.46
N THR A 29 0.11 1.97 -4.77
CA THR A 29 -0.71 1.12 -3.91
C THR A 29 -2.16 1.19 -4.36
N ASP A 30 -2.83 0.04 -4.43
CA ASP A 30 -4.26 0.00 -4.72
C ASP A 30 -5.08 0.40 -3.46
N HIS A 31 -6.14 1.17 -3.68
CA HIS A 31 -7.13 1.51 -2.66
C HIS A 31 -7.96 0.29 -2.22
N ALA A 32 -8.03 -0.76 -3.06
CA ALA A 32 -8.62 -2.07 -2.75
C ALA A 32 -10.08 -2.06 -2.29
N GLY A 33 -10.85 -1.00 -2.57
CA GLY A 33 -12.30 -0.85 -2.36
C GLY A 33 -12.88 -1.64 -1.16
N ILE A 34 -13.64 -2.69 -1.48
CA ILE A 34 -14.34 -3.53 -0.48
C ILE A 34 -13.38 -4.17 0.52
N ALA A 35 -12.20 -4.60 0.09
CA ALA A 35 -11.22 -5.22 0.99
C ALA A 35 -10.74 -4.24 2.06
N THR A 36 -10.45 -3.00 1.67
CA THR A 36 -10.09 -1.93 2.62
C THR A 36 -11.26 -1.64 3.55
N GLN A 37 -12.47 -1.50 3.03
CA GLN A 37 -13.67 -1.28 3.85
C GLN A 37 -13.84 -2.40 4.89
N MET A 38 -13.73 -3.67 4.51
CA MET A 38 -13.84 -4.80 5.44
C MET A 38 -12.77 -4.79 6.53
N VAL A 39 -11.53 -4.40 6.22
CA VAL A 39 -10.46 -4.28 7.21
C VAL A 39 -10.78 -3.16 8.20
N VAL A 40 -11.20 -1.99 7.71
CA VAL A 40 -11.57 -0.85 8.56
C VAL A 40 -12.77 -1.19 9.44
N GLU A 41 -13.81 -1.83 8.89
CA GLU A 41 -14.98 -2.28 9.66
C GLU A 41 -14.60 -3.25 10.79
N ARG A 42 -13.71 -4.20 10.52
CA ARG A 42 -13.20 -5.10 11.57
C ARG A 42 -12.37 -4.36 12.62
N LYS A 43 -11.56 -3.37 12.20
CA LYS A 43 -10.74 -2.55 13.10
C LYS A 43 -11.61 -1.74 14.05
N ILE A 44 -12.59 -0.99 13.55
CA ILE A 44 -13.51 -0.20 14.39
C ILE A 44 -14.37 -1.06 15.31
N ALA A 45 -14.78 -2.25 14.86
CA ALA A 45 -15.53 -3.18 15.69
C ALA A 45 -14.66 -3.71 16.86
N ALA A 46 -13.40 -4.00 16.59
CA ALA A 46 -12.47 -4.49 17.61
C ALA A 46 -12.00 -3.40 18.59
N GLU A 47 -11.73 -2.19 18.09
CA GLU A 47 -11.15 -1.09 18.88
C GLU A 47 -12.20 -0.23 19.58
N GLU A 48 -13.34 0.02 18.92
CA GLU A 48 -14.36 0.96 19.40
C GLU A 48 -15.70 0.28 19.72
N GLY A 49 -15.87 -1.01 19.39
CA GLY A 49 -17.15 -1.72 19.56
C GLY A 49 -18.26 -1.20 18.65
N LYS A 50 -17.91 -0.49 17.58
CA LYS A 50 -18.84 0.17 16.65
C LYS A 50 -18.86 -0.51 15.29
N THR A 51 -19.89 -0.22 14.52
CA THR A 51 -20.06 -0.58 13.12
C THR A 51 -19.98 0.67 12.24
N ARG A 52 -19.84 0.48 10.91
CA ARG A 52 -19.88 1.61 9.96
C ARG A 52 -21.17 2.43 10.05
N HIS A 53 -22.26 1.82 10.51
CA HIS A 53 -23.57 2.46 10.61
C HIS A 53 -23.62 3.50 11.74
N ASP A 54 -22.74 3.39 12.73
CA ASP A 54 -22.65 4.32 13.86
C ASP A 54 -21.97 5.65 13.50
N TYR A 55 -21.21 5.71 12.40
CA TYR A 55 -20.47 6.91 11.99
C TYR A 55 -21.19 7.75 10.92
N GLY A 56 -22.14 7.16 10.19
CA GLY A 56 -22.60 7.75 8.93
C GLY A 56 -21.50 7.75 7.84
N ARG A 57 -21.85 8.23 6.64
CA ARG A 57 -20.99 8.07 5.44
C ARG A 57 -19.68 8.85 5.52
N GLU A 58 -19.75 10.13 5.86
CA GLU A 58 -18.58 11.03 5.79
C GLU A 58 -17.51 10.63 6.82
N ALA A 59 -17.90 10.49 8.09
CA ALA A 59 -16.96 10.10 9.14
C ALA A 59 -16.39 8.68 8.92
N PHE A 60 -17.13 7.77 8.29
CA PHE A 60 -16.59 6.46 7.92
C PHE A 60 -15.58 6.55 6.76
N ILE A 61 -15.79 7.45 5.79
CA ILE A 61 -14.82 7.73 4.73
C ILE A 61 -13.51 8.28 5.33
N ASP A 62 -13.59 9.14 6.34
CA ASP A 62 -12.40 9.66 7.02
C ASP A 62 -11.59 8.53 7.68
N LYS A 63 -12.26 7.57 8.34
CA LYS A 63 -11.63 6.37 8.89
C LYS A 63 -10.94 5.53 7.81
N ILE A 64 -11.52 5.43 6.62
CA ILE A 64 -10.88 4.76 5.47
C ILE A 64 -9.61 5.49 5.05
N TRP A 65 -9.63 6.82 4.99
CA TRP A 65 -8.45 7.62 4.62
C TRP A 65 -7.33 7.54 5.65
N GLU A 66 -7.65 7.57 6.95
CA GLU A 66 -6.68 7.33 8.02
C GLU A 66 -6.00 5.97 7.84
N TRP A 67 -6.80 4.91 7.65
CA TRP A 67 -6.26 3.57 7.43
C TRP A 67 -5.41 3.48 6.16
N LYS A 68 -5.84 4.11 5.06
CA LYS A 68 -5.07 4.15 3.81
C LYS A 68 -3.70 4.80 4.03
N ALA A 69 -3.64 5.91 4.78
CA ALA A 69 -2.38 6.58 5.08
C ALA A 69 -1.45 5.71 5.94
N GLU A 70 -1.99 5.04 6.96
CA GLU A 70 -1.25 4.11 7.82
C GLU A 70 -0.69 2.92 7.03
N SER A 71 -1.56 2.26 6.25
CA SER A 71 -1.24 1.08 5.47
C SER A 71 -0.27 1.41 4.33
N GLY A 72 -0.55 2.45 3.55
CA GLY A 72 0.33 2.92 2.47
C GLY A 72 1.70 3.37 2.98
N GLY A 73 1.75 4.06 4.12
CA GLY A 73 3.00 4.41 4.79
C GLY A 73 3.80 3.16 5.21
N THR A 74 3.12 2.12 5.67
CA THR A 74 3.77 0.85 6.04
C THR A 74 4.32 0.12 4.81
N ILE A 75 3.54 0.01 3.73
CA ILE A 75 3.96 -0.65 2.49
C ILE A 75 5.19 0.04 1.90
N THR A 76 5.18 1.37 1.81
CA THR A 76 6.31 2.14 1.27
C THR A 76 7.56 2.00 2.13
N ARG A 77 7.44 2.01 3.47
CA ARG A 77 8.56 1.73 4.39
C ARG A 77 9.15 0.33 4.17
N GLN A 78 8.30 -0.69 4.03
CA GLN A 78 8.75 -2.06 3.75
C GLN A 78 9.53 -2.13 2.43
N MET A 79 9.00 -1.52 1.36
CA MET A 79 9.67 -1.48 0.05
C MET A 79 11.02 -0.77 0.10
N ARG A 80 11.13 0.37 0.82
CA ARG A 80 12.40 1.08 1.03
C ARG A 80 13.39 0.23 1.80
N ARG A 81 12.93 -0.47 2.86
CA ARG A 81 13.78 -1.33 3.68
C ARG A 81 14.31 -2.55 2.91
N LEU A 82 13.53 -3.08 1.97
CA LEU A 82 13.96 -4.17 1.07
C LEU A 82 14.95 -3.70 0.00
N GLY A 83 15.08 -2.39 -0.23
CA GLY A 83 15.98 -1.83 -1.23
C GLY A 83 15.39 -1.79 -2.64
N ASN A 84 14.07 -1.78 -2.79
CA ASN A 84 13.42 -1.68 -4.09
C ASN A 84 13.86 -0.39 -4.80
N SER A 85 14.32 -0.52 -6.04
CA SER A 85 14.85 0.55 -6.88
C SER A 85 13.79 1.16 -7.81
N VAL A 86 12.59 1.38 -7.25
CA VAL A 86 11.49 2.10 -7.89
C VAL A 86 11.81 3.59 -8.04
N ASP A 87 11.07 4.26 -8.92
CA ASP A 87 10.98 5.72 -8.93
C ASP A 87 10.08 6.16 -7.77
N TRP A 88 10.66 6.87 -6.79
CA TRP A 88 9.96 7.29 -5.56
C TRP A 88 9.32 8.67 -5.67
N GLU A 89 9.68 9.45 -6.69
CA GLU A 89 9.21 10.83 -6.86
C GLU A 89 7.92 10.89 -7.70
N ARG A 90 7.68 9.86 -8.50
CA ARG A 90 6.49 9.72 -9.37
C ARG A 90 5.29 9.07 -8.70
#